data_AF-A0A7W9F6V7-F1
#
_entry.id   AF-A0A7W9F6V7-F1
#
_cell.length_a   1.000
_cell.length_b   1.000
_cell.length_c   1.000
_cell.angle_alpha   90.00
_cell.angle_beta   90.00
_cell.angle_gamma   90.00
#
_symmetry.space_group_name_H-M   'P 1'
#
loop_
_entity.id
_entity.type
_entity.pdbx_description
1 polymer ?
#
loop_
_entity_poly.entity_id
_entity_poly.type
_entity_poly.pdbx_seq_one_letter_code
_entity_poly.pdbx_strand_id
1 'polypeptide(L)'
;MKIAFVFGACAMLGASAASAQSGFPQFTDEGSVRAQQNERRQPGQTAAQQFEANRRLQSYSPAERDRIRRQAQRLMSQTTEPCDVSNAVKVGRTEDRRDLFEVACASGLGYVLVSGARVTIYDCQKLAEAARLVRASNANADVGTQCTLPENGG
;
A
#
# COMPACT_ATOMS: atom_id res chain seq x y z
N MET A 1 29.23 -36.54 10.48
CA MET A 1 29.35 -36.79 11.93
C MET A 1 27.95 -36.76 12.54
N LYS A 2 27.54 -37.89 13.13
CA LYS A 2 26.27 -38.13 13.85
C LYS A 2 26.53 -37.96 15.34
N ILE A 3 25.74 -37.16 16.06
CA ILE A 3 25.72 -37.12 17.54
C ILE A 3 24.25 -36.83 17.92
N ALA A 4 23.42 -37.85 18.17
CA ALA A 4 23.26 -38.68 19.38
C ALA A 4 22.26 -38.04 20.37
N PHE A 5 21.03 -38.55 20.35
CA PHE A 5 20.00 -38.37 21.38
C PHE A 5 20.41 -39.18 22.63
N VAL A 6 20.30 -38.58 23.81
CA VAL A 6 20.40 -39.29 25.09
C VAL A 6 19.05 -39.18 25.81
N PHE A 7 18.38 -40.32 25.91
CA PHE A 7 17.25 -40.55 26.81
C PHE A 7 17.78 -40.79 28.22
N GLY A 8 17.25 -40.08 29.21
CA GLY A 8 17.49 -40.35 30.63
C GLY A 8 16.17 -40.33 31.39
N ALA A 9 15.73 -41.50 31.87
CA ALA A 9 14.62 -41.66 32.79
C ALA A 9 15.16 -42.09 34.15
N CYS A 10 14.67 -41.48 35.24
CA CYS A 10 14.60 -42.14 36.54
C CYS A 10 13.48 -41.51 37.38
N ALA A 11 12.57 -42.37 37.83
CA ALA A 11 11.40 -42.06 38.64
C ALA A 11 11.77 -41.84 40.13
N MET A 12 10.98 -41.05 40.84
CA MET A 12 10.71 -41.28 42.27
C MET A 12 9.28 -40.83 42.63
N LEU A 13 8.63 -41.70 43.40
CA LEU A 13 7.29 -41.60 43.97
C LEU A 13 7.23 -40.59 45.13
N GLY A 14 6.08 -39.93 45.27
CA GLY A 14 5.70 -39.18 46.46
C GLY A 14 4.21 -38.86 46.43
N ALA A 15 3.39 -39.69 47.09
CA ALA A 15 1.97 -39.44 47.29
C ALA A 15 1.77 -38.57 48.54
N SER A 16 0.95 -37.52 48.41
CA SER A 16 0.30 -36.86 49.55
C SER A 16 -1.09 -36.43 49.08
N ALA A 17 -2.12 -37.04 49.64
CA ALA A 17 -3.52 -36.70 49.41
C ALA A 17 -4.03 -35.82 50.54
N ALA A 18 -4.48 -34.60 50.20
CA ALA A 18 -5.43 -33.72 50.89
C ALA A 18 -5.31 -32.34 50.18
N SER A 19 -6.34 -31.60 49.83
CA SER A 19 -7.76 -31.58 50.16
C SER A 19 -8.49 -30.80 49.06
N ALA A 20 -9.78 -31.08 48.88
CA ALA A 20 -10.64 -30.42 47.91
C ALA A 20 -10.73 -28.91 48.15
N GLN A 21 -10.45 -28.12 47.11
CA GLN A 21 -11.04 -26.80 46.93
C GLN A 21 -11.45 -26.69 45.46
N SER A 22 -12.77 -26.73 45.24
CA SER A 22 -13.41 -26.37 43.99
C SER A 22 -13.16 -24.89 43.70
N GLY A 23 -12.04 -24.60 43.04
CA GLY A 23 -11.74 -23.31 42.46
C GLY A 23 -11.72 -23.48 40.95
N PHE A 24 -12.84 -23.20 40.28
CA PHE A 24 -12.81 -22.97 38.84
C PHE A 24 -11.79 -21.86 38.57
N PRO A 25 -10.80 -22.05 37.68
CA PRO A 25 -10.02 -20.92 37.22
C PRO A 25 -10.99 -19.98 36.51
N GLN A 26 -11.22 -18.81 37.10
CA GLN A 26 -11.76 -17.67 36.38
C GLN A 26 -10.77 -17.38 35.27
N PHE A 27 -11.08 -17.83 34.06
CA PHE A 27 -10.49 -17.29 32.85
C PHE A 27 -11.00 -15.85 32.72
N THR A 28 -10.40 -14.92 33.46
CA THR A 28 -10.45 -13.51 33.10
C THR A 28 -9.49 -13.30 31.94
N ASP A 29 -9.89 -13.79 30.76
CA ASP A 29 -9.37 -13.31 29.49
C ASP A 29 -10.00 -11.94 29.19
N GLU A 30 -9.69 -10.94 30.02
CA GLU A 30 -10.02 -9.53 29.73
C GLU A 30 -8.76 -8.69 29.47
N GLY A 31 -7.57 -9.31 29.49
CA GLY A 31 -6.29 -8.66 29.16
C GLY A 31 -5.80 -8.92 27.72
N SER A 32 -6.24 -10.00 27.08
CA SER A 32 -5.65 -10.49 25.82
C SER A 32 -6.26 -9.85 24.57
N VAL A 33 -7.55 -9.46 24.64
CA VAL A 33 -8.29 -8.99 23.47
C VAL A 33 -8.00 -7.51 23.13
N ARG A 34 -7.51 -6.72 24.10
CA ARG A 34 -7.16 -5.30 23.87
C ARG A 34 -5.75 -5.07 23.32
N ALA A 35 -4.82 -6.02 23.51
CA ALA A 35 -3.46 -5.88 23.00
C ALA A 35 -3.35 -6.25 21.51
N GLN A 36 -4.11 -7.24 21.02
CA GLN A 36 -4.05 -7.65 19.61
C GLN A 36 -4.89 -6.79 18.66
N GLN A 37 -5.89 -6.05 19.15
CA GLN A 37 -6.70 -5.17 18.30
C GLN A 37 -5.99 -3.87 17.93
N ASN A 38 -4.89 -3.51 18.61
CA ASN A 38 -4.15 -2.29 18.33
C ASN A 38 -2.98 -2.46 17.33
N GLU A 39 -2.65 -3.69 16.93
CA GLU A 39 -1.55 -3.97 15.97
C GLU A 39 -2.03 -4.40 14.57
N ARG A 40 -3.35 -4.60 14.36
CA ARG A 40 -3.95 -4.91 13.04
C ARG A 40 -4.72 -3.77 12.38
N ARG A 41 -4.57 -2.55 12.87
CA ARG A 41 -4.65 -1.38 12.00
C ARG A 41 -3.21 -0.92 11.81
N GLN A 42 -2.68 -1.03 10.60
CA GLN A 42 -1.57 -0.20 10.16
C GLN A 42 -2.16 1.11 9.58
N PRO A 43 -2.42 2.17 10.37
CA PRO A 43 -2.75 3.49 9.82
C PRO A 43 -1.49 4.25 9.36
N GLY A 44 -0.30 3.62 9.37
CA GLY A 44 0.98 4.32 9.20
C GLY A 44 1.49 4.47 7.76
N GLN A 45 1.10 3.59 6.82
CA GLN A 45 1.71 3.58 5.49
C GLN A 45 0.94 4.44 4.47
N THR A 46 -0.39 4.35 4.43
CA THR A 46 -1.22 5.10 3.48
C THR A 46 -1.21 6.60 3.77
N ALA A 47 -1.29 7.00 5.04
CA ALA A 47 -1.29 8.41 5.43
C ALA A 47 0.07 9.08 5.16
N ALA A 48 1.18 8.38 5.42
CA ALA A 48 2.52 8.90 5.13
C ALA A 48 2.80 8.98 3.62
N GLN A 49 2.41 7.95 2.85
CA GLN A 49 2.55 7.95 1.39
C GLN A 49 1.64 9.00 0.73
N GLN A 50 0.39 9.15 1.18
CA GLN A 50 -0.51 10.21 0.74
C GLN A 50 -0.02 11.59 1.14
N PHE A 51 0.58 11.74 2.32
CA PHE A 51 1.17 13.00 2.77
C PHE A 51 2.39 13.39 1.94
N GLU A 52 3.26 12.45 1.57
CA GLU A 52 4.37 12.71 0.64
C GLU A 52 3.88 13.06 -0.77
N ALA A 53 2.86 12.36 -1.27
CA ALA A 53 2.24 12.68 -2.55
C ALA A 53 1.63 14.09 -2.51
N ASN A 54 0.83 14.42 -1.50
CA ASN A 54 0.27 15.76 -1.29
C ASN A 54 1.35 16.83 -1.13
N ARG A 55 2.46 16.53 -0.44
CA ARG A 55 3.59 17.44 -0.30
C ARG A 55 4.27 17.69 -1.65
N ARG A 56 4.39 16.68 -2.52
CA ARG A 56 4.90 16.84 -3.90
C ARG A 56 3.95 17.70 -4.74
N LEU A 57 2.63 17.49 -4.63
CA LEU A 57 1.63 18.33 -5.31
C LEU A 57 1.72 19.80 -4.91
N GLN A 58 1.88 20.05 -3.60
CA GLN A 58 2.00 21.38 -3.03
C GLN A 58 3.37 22.03 -3.31
N SER A 59 4.38 21.25 -3.74
CA SER A 59 5.72 21.76 -4.01
C SER A 59 5.86 22.52 -5.33
N TYR A 60 4.95 22.31 -6.28
CA TYR A 60 5.01 22.96 -7.59
C TYR A 60 4.37 24.34 -7.58
N SER A 61 5.04 25.32 -8.19
CA SER A 61 4.43 26.64 -8.45
C SER A 61 3.23 26.53 -9.40
N PRO A 62 2.29 27.50 -9.42
CA PRO A 62 1.17 27.48 -10.36
C PRO A 62 1.61 27.36 -11.83
N ALA A 63 2.68 28.07 -12.21
CA ALA A 63 3.23 28.02 -13.56
C ALA A 63 3.81 26.63 -13.90
N GLU A 64 4.45 25.98 -12.92
CA GLU A 64 4.99 24.64 -13.09
C GLU A 64 3.88 23.59 -13.21
N ARG A 65 2.82 23.67 -12.39
CA ARG A 65 1.65 22.80 -12.50
C ARG A 65 1.00 22.90 -13.88
N ASP A 66 0.83 24.11 -14.39
CA ASP A 66 0.26 24.34 -15.71
C ASP A 66 1.20 23.85 -16.85
N ARG A 67 2.52 23.97 -16.67
CA ARG A 67 3.50 23.34 -17.58
C ARG A 67 3.38 21.80 -17.58
N ILE A 68 3.27 21.18 -16.42
CA ILE A 68 3.09 19.72 -16.28
C ILE A 68 1.78 19.28 -16.92
N ARG A 69 0.66 19.94 -16.61
CA ARG A 69 -0.66 19.69 -17.23
C ARG A 69 -0.60 19.75 -18.76
N ARG A 70 -0.04 20.81 -19.32
CA ARG A 70 0.14 20.92 -20.78
C ARG A 70 1.02 19.82 -21.35
N GLN A 71 2.06 19.41 -20.64
CA GLN A 71 2.93 18.32 -21.08
C GLN A 71 2.17 16.99 -21.09
N ALA A 72 1.42 16.70 -20.04
CA ALA A 72 0.55 15.53 -19.98
C ALA A 72 -0.50 15.54 -21.11
N GLN A 73 -1.14 16.68 -21.39
CA GLN A 73 -2.09 16.81 -22.53
C GLN A 73 -1.45 16.42 -23.87
N ARG A 74 -0.20 16.85 -24.12
CA ARG A 74 0.54 16.50 -25.34
C ARG A 74 0.92 15.02 -25.42
N LEU A 75 1.09 14.35 -24.28
CA LEU A 75 1.35 12.92 -24.23
C LEU A 75 0.05 12.13 -24.43
N MET A 76 -1.05 12.56 -23.80
CA MET A 76 -2.37 11.95 -23.99
C MET A 76 -2.83 11.99 -25.44
N SER A 77 -2.57 13.08 -26.16
CA SER A 77 -2.92 13.19 -27.59
C SER A 77 -2.17 12.22 -28.51
N GLN A 78 -1.15 11.52 -28.01
CA GLN A 78 -0.42 10.45 -28.72
C GLN A 78 -0.99 9.06 -28.44
N THR A 79 -1.99 8.98 -27.55
CA THR A 79 -2.73 7.76 -27.21
C THR A 79 -4.08 7.76 -27.92
N THR A 80 -4.80 6.64 -27.83
CA THR A 80 -6.18 6.51 -28.34
C THR A 80 -7.24 6.87 -27.31
N GLU A 81 -6.85 7.16 -26.06
CA GLU A 81 -7.79 7.40 -24.97
C GLU A 81 -8.35 8.83 -25.00
N PRO A 82 -9.68 9.01 -24.93
CA PRO A 82 -10.28 10.34 -24.90
C PRO A 82 -10.09 10.99 -23.52
N CYS A 83 -9.13 11.91 -23.42
CA CYS A 83 -8.84 12.64 -22.18
C CYS A 83 -8.56 14.13 -22.43
N ASP A 84 -9.49 14.97 -21.98
CA ASP A 84 -9.23 16.39 -21.76
C ASP A 84 -8.60 16.54 -20.37
N VAL A 85 -7.31 16.86 -20.30
CA VAL A 85 -6.53 16.86 -19.08
C VAL A 85 -6.87 18.09 -18.24
N SER A 86 -7.60 17.87 -17.14
CA SER A 86 -7.97 18.89 -16.16
C SER A 86 -6.84 19.14 -15.17
N ASN A 87 -6.13 18.09 -14.75
CA ASN A 87 -5.02 18.16 -13.82
C ASN A 87 -3.94 17.11 -14.15
N ALA A 88 -2.68 17.39 -13.86
CA ALA A 88 -1.61 16.41 -14.00
C ALA A 88 -0.40 16.75 -13.14
N VAL A 89 0.31 15.70 -12.73
CA VAL A 89 1.43 15.79 -11.80
C VAL A 89 2.54 14.85 -12.25
N LYS A 90 3.79 15.24 -12.04
CA LYS A 90 4.93 14.36 -12.30
C LYS A 90 5.16 13.51 -11.06
N VAL A 91 4.93 12.20 -11.18
CA VAL A 91 5.02 11.26 -10.04
C VAL A 91 6.41 10.65 -9.91
N GLY A 92 7.21 10.66 -10.98
CA GLY A 92 8.57 10.18 -10.92
C GLY A 92 9.20 9.99 -12.29
N ARG A 93 10.12 9.02 -12.34
CA ARG A 93 10.87 8.63 -13.53
C ARG A 93 11.18 7.14 -13.43
N THR A 94 11.05 6.41 -14.53
CA THR A 94 11.44 5.00 -14.62
C THR A 94 12.97 4.87 -14.58
N GLU A 95 13.48 3.65 -14.40
CA GLU A 95 14.93 3.36 -14.40
C GLU A 95 15.60 3.76 -15.72
N ASP A 96 14.92 3.58 -16.85
CA ASP A 96 15.36 4.00 -18.18
C ASP A 96 15.16 5.52 -18.44
N ARG A 97 14.97 6.30 -17.38
CA ARG A 97 14.88 7.76 -17.37
C ARG A 97 13.67 8.35 -18.10
N ARG A 98 12.58 7.59 -18.24
CA ARG A 98 11.32 8.09 -18.81
C ARG A 98 10.43 8.70 -17.73
N ASP A 99 9.92 9.89 -17.99
CA ASP A 99 9.04 10.59 -17.04
C ASP A 99 7.73 9.83 -16.85
N LEU A 100 7.30 9.73 -15.59
CA LEU A 100 5.94 9.30 -15.23
C LEU A 100 5.09 10.51 -14.85
N PHE A 101 3.90 10.57 -15.43
CA PHE A 101 2.88 11.55 -15.09
C PHE A 101 1.64 10.84 -14.60
N GLU A 102 1.01 11.34 -13.55
CA GLU A 102 -0.36 11.02 -13.24
C GLU A 102 -1.25 12.14 -13.79
N VAL A 103 -2.37 11.74 -14.39
CA VAL A 103 -3.28 12.59 -15.14
C VAL A 103 -4.69 12.37 -14.63
N ALA A 104 -5.44 13.46 -14.46
CA ALA A 104 -6.87 13.47 -14.30
C ALA A 104 -7.53 14.09 -15.52
N CYS A 105 -8.53 13.39 -16.05
CA CYS A 105 -9.34 13.85 -17.17
C CYS A 105 -10.59 14.57 -16.66
N ALA A 106 -11.12 15.53 -17.42
CA ALA A 106 -12.37 16.21 -17.11
C ALA A 106 -13.58 15.25 -16.99
N SER A 107 -13.50 14.07 -17.61
CA SER A 107 -14.48 12.99 -17.51
C SER A 107 -14.46 12.25 -16.17
N GLY A 108 -13.46 12.50 -15.31
CA GLY A 108 -13.22 11.75 -14.07
C GLY A 108 -12.36 10.49 -14.26
N LEU A 109 -11.94 10.18 -15.48
CA LEU A 109 -10.97 9.10 -15.73
C LEU A 109 -9.57 9.54 -15.30
N GLY A 110 -8.78 8.58 -14.81
CA GLY A 110 -7.43 8.81 -14.32
C GLY A 110 -6.43 7.85 -14.94
N TYR A 111 -5.24 8.35 -15.24
CA TYR A 111 -4.18 7.55 -15.84
C TYR A 111 -2.78 7.86 -15.31
N VAL A 112 -1.91 6.85 -15.30
CA VAL A 112 -0.45 7.03 -15.24
C VAL A 112 0.13 6.89 -16.65
N LEU A 113 0.87 7.90 -17.09
CA LEU A 113 1.59 7.92 -18.35
C LEU A 113 3.06 7.67 -18.13
N VAL A 114 3.66 6.83 -18.96
CA VAL A 114 5.10 6.76 -19.12
C VAL A 114 5.46 7.37 -20.47
N SER A 115 6.22 8.46 -20.42
CA SER A 115 6.70 9.12 -21.63
C SER A 115 7.60 8.21 -22.47
N GLY A 116 7.74 8.50 -23.76
CA GLY A 116 8.57 7.73 -24.68
C GLY A 116 8.16 7.95 -26.13
N ALA A 117 8.83 7.29 -27.07
CA ALA A 117 8.45 7.29 -28.49
C ALA A 117 7.04 6.72 -28.72
N ARG A 118 6.63 5.79 -27.84
CA ARG A 118 5.25 5.38 -27.63
C ARG A 118 4.89 5.65 -26.18
N VAL A 119 3.81 6.39 -25.95
CA VAL A 119 3.32 6.64 -24.60
C VAL A 119 2.67 5.36 -24.08
N THR A 120 3.12 4.88 -22.92
CA THR A 120 2.45 3.80 -22.21
C THR A 120 1.47 4.40 -21.23
N ILE A 121 0.26 3.84 -21.15
CA ILE A 121 -0.80 4.32 -20.28
C ILE A 121 -1.29 3.20 -19.36
N TYR A 122 -1.53 3.53 -18.10
CA TYR A 122 -2.11 2.64 -17.10
C TYR A 122 -3.31 3.32 -16.46
N ASP A 123 -4.44 2.61 -16.43
CA ASP A 123 -5.67 3.08 -15.82
C ASP A 123 -5.56 3.08 -14.29
N CYS A 124 -5.91 4.20 -13.65
CA CYS A 124 -5.79 4.37 -12.21
C CYS A 124 -6.66 3.38 -11.41
N GLN A 125 -7.86 3.08 -11.89
CA GLN A 125 -8.77 2.15 -11.22
C GLN A 125 -8.22 0.72 -11.28
N LYS A 126 -7.64 0.33 -12.43
CA LYS A 126 -7.00 -0.99 -12.58
C LYS A 126 -5.76 -1.11 -11.70
N LEU A 127 -4.94 -0.06 -11.59
CA LEU A 127 -3.79 -0.04 -10.68
C LEU A 127 -4.20 -0.17 -9.22
N ALA A 128 -5.25 0.56 -8.81
CA ALA A 128 -5.79 0.48 -7.45
C ALA A 128 -6.32 -0.92 -7.13
N GLU A 129 -7.05 -1.55 -8.05
CA GLU A 129 -7.56 -2.90 -7.86
C GLU A 129 -6.43 -3.94 -7.79
N ALA A 130 -5.44 -3.85 -8.69
CA ALA A 130 -4.28 -4.73 -8.63
C ALA A 130 -3.55 -4.61 -7.28
N ALA A 131 -3.40 -3.38 -6.77
CA ALA A 131 -2.79 -3.14 -5.46
C ALA A 131 -3.62 -3.74 -4.31
N ARG A 132 -4.96 -3.67 -4.36
CA ARG A 132 -5.85 -4.28 -3.37
C ARG A 132 -5.69 -5.80 -3.35
N LEU A 133 -5.69 -6.44 -4.52
CA LEU A 133 -5.53 -7.89 -4.63
C LEU A 133 -4.17 -8.36 -4.11
N VAL A 134 -3.09 -7.66 -4.47
CA VAL A 134 -1.74 -7.98 -3.97
C VAL A 134 -1.68 -7.85 -2.45
N ARG A 135 -2.21 -6.75 -1.88
CA ARG A 135 -2.21 -6.52 -0.43
C ARG A 135 -3.09 -7.48 0.35
N ALA A 136 -4.14 -8.03 -0.26
CA ALA A 136 -4.95 -9.07 0.35
C ALA A 136 -4.13 -10.34 0.65
N SER A 137 -3.13 -10.63 -0.19
CA SER A 137 -2.20 -11.76 0.01
C SER A 137 -0.99 -11.41 0.88
N ASN A 138 -0.48 -10.18 0.77
CA ASN A 138 0.65 -9.68 1.54
C ASN A 138 0.47 -8.19 1.84
N ALA A 139 0.07 -7.88 3.07
CA ALA A 139 -0.22 -6.51 3.50
C ALA A 139 0.96 -5.54 3.32
N ASN A 140 2.21 -6.03 3.35
CA ASN A 140 3.42 -5.21 3.24
C ASN A 140 4.02 -5.22 1.82
N ALA A 141 3.32 -5.78 0.83
CA ALA A 141 3.82 -5.80 -0.54
C ALA A 141 3.96 -4.39 -1.12
N ASP A 142 5.08 -4.17 -1.80
CA ASP A 142 5.22 -3.02 -2.71
C ASP A 142 4.35 -3.27 -3.95
N VAL A 143 3.48 -2.31 -4.24
CA VAL A 143 2.53 -2.34 -5.36
C VAL A 143 2.93 -1.38 -6.48
N GLY A 144 4.13 -0.78 -6.38
CA GLY A 144 4.65 0.17 -7.35
C GLY A 144 3.87 1.49 -7.40
N THR A 145 3.90 2.14 -8.56
CA THR A 145 3.25 3.44 -8.78
C THR A 145 1.73 3.34 -8.59
N GLN A 146 1.18 4.19 -7.73
CA GLN A 146 -0.25 4.34 -7.50
C GLN A 146 -0.69 5.74 -7.88
N CYS A 147 -1.97 5.88 -8.22
CA CYS A 147 -2.59 7.18 -8.44
C CYS A 147 -2.90 7.86 -7.10
N THR A 148 -2.73 9.17 -7.07
CA THR A 148 -2.76 10.03 -5.89
C THR A 148 -3.59 11.30 -6.09
N LEU A 149 -3.86 11.71 -7.33
CA LEU A 149 -4.75 12.82 -7.62
C LEU A 149 -6.17 12.49 -7.11
N PRO A 150 -6.77 13.36 -6.29
CA PRO A 150 -8.10 13.11 -5.73
C PRO A 150 -9.19 12.99 -6.81
N GLU A 151 -9.00 13.63 -7.97
CA GLU A 151 -9.92 13.59 -9.10
C GLU A 151 -10.00 12.21 -9.76
N ASN A 152 -9.01 11.33 -9.55
CA ASN A 152 -8.93 10.01 -10.16
C ASN A 152 -9.71 8.91 -9.41
N GLY A 153 -10.43 9.26 -8.34
CA GLY A 153 -11.34 8.36 -7.63
C GLY A 153 -10.68 7.06 -7.15
N GLY A 154 -9.91 7.14 -6.07
CA GLY A 154 -9.39 5.97 -5.35
C GLY A 154 -10.47 5.23 -4.56
#